data_AF-A0A2V5SUF3-F1
#
_entry.id   AF-A0A2V5SUF3-F1
#
_cell.length_a   1.000
_cell.length_b   1.000
_cell.length_c   1.000
_cell.angle_alpha   90.00
_cell.angle_beta   90.00
_cell.angle_gamma   90.00
#
_symmetry.space_group_name_H-M   'P 1'
#
loop_
_entity.id
_entity.type
_entity.pdbx_description
1 polymer ?
#
loop_
_entity_poly.entity_id
_entity_poly.type
_entity_poly.pdbx_seq_one_letter_code
_entity_poly.pdbx_strand_id
1 'polypeptide(L)' 'KPGLARLGERAWRRDVEHALVQLKKSLIADYIVLGGGNAKKLDELPQGVERGHNRNAFLGGTRLWQMDPRTRRPKWQIL' A
#
# COMPACT_ATOMS: atom_id res chain seq x y z
N LYS A 1 -20.96 4.89 -3.24
CA LYS A 1 -20.28 5.71 -4.27
C LYS A 1 -18.85 6.00 -3.79
N PRO A 2 -17.80 5.60 -4.54
CA PRO A 2 -16.41 5.63 -4.08
C PRO A 2 -15.98 7.07 -3.77
N GLY A 3 -15.17 7.29 -2.73
CA GLY A 3 -14.83 8.63 -2.21
C GLY A 3 -14.38 9.62 -3.28
N LEU A 4 -13.66 9.16 -4.31
CA LEU A 4 -13.28 9.95 -5.48
C LEU A 4 -14.48 10.54 -6.25
N ALA A 5 -15.54 9.75 -6.48
CA ALA A 5 -16.73 10.22 -7.18
C ALA A 5 -17.55 11.23 -6.36
N ARG A 6 -17.44 11.17 -5.02
CA ARG A 6 -18.13 12.09 -4.10
C ARG A 6 -17.37 13.41 -3.91
N LEU A 7 -16.04 13.34 -3.81
CA LEU A 7 -15.19 14.49 -3.49
C LEU A 7 -14.67 15.21 -4.73
N GLY A 8 -14.68 14.54 -5.89
CA GLY A 8 -13.91 14.98 -7.05
C GLY A 8 -12.43 14.72 -6.86
N GLU A 9 -11.68 14.78 -7.96
CA GLU A 9 -10.29 14.36 -7.99
C GLU A 9 -9.37 15.23 -7.13
N ARG A 10 -9.53 16.56 -7.17
CA ARG A 10 -8.69 17.48 -6.42
C ARG A 10 -8.79 17.28 -4.90
N ALA A 11 -10.01 17.23 -4.36
CA ALA A 11 -10.20 17.05 -2.92
C ALA A 11 -9.78 15.64 -2.49
N TRP A 12 -10.08 14.63 -3.30
CA TRP A 12 -9.63 13.26 -3.04
C TRP A 12 -8.10 13.14 -2.99
N ARG A 13 -7.35 13.73 -3.94
CA ARG A 13 -5.87 13.69 -3.95
C ARG A 13 -5.30 14.32 -2.68
N ARG A 14 -5.78 15.51 -2.30
CA ARG A 14 -5.36 16.20 -1.06
C ARG A 14 -5.61 15.35 0.19
N ASP A 15 -6.78 14.72 0.28
CA ASP A 15 -7.13 13.90 1.44
C ASP A 15 -6.27 12.62 1.51
N VAL A 16 -5.91 12.03 0.36
CA VAL A 16 -4.96 10.90 0.30
C VAL A 16 -3.56 11.32 0.72
N GLU A 17 -3.04 12.44 0.23
CA GLU A 17 -1.74 12.98 0.65
C GLU A 17 -1.70 13.25 2.15
N HIS A 18 -2.76 13.84 2.69
CA HIS A 18 -2.88 14.05 4.14
C HIS A 18 -2.80 12.72 4.90
N ALA A 19 -3.56 11.70 4.49
CA ALA A 19 -3.53 10.38 5.11
C ALA A 19 -2.14 9.73 5.05
N LEU A 20 -1.44 9.83 3.91
CA LEU A 20 -0.09 9.29 3.75
C LEU A 20 0.89 9.92 4.75
N VAL A 21 0.86 11.24 4.91
CA VAL A 21 1.74 11.96 5.86
C VAL A 21 1.44 11.56 7.31
N GLN A 22 0.15 11.48 7.68
CA GLN A 22 -0.24 11.10 9.04
C GLN A 22 0.16 9.66 9.35
N LEU A 23 -0.13 8.71 8.46
CA LEU A 23 0.20 7.30 8.67
C LEU A 23 1.71 7.07 8.76
N LYS A 24 2.51 7.74 7.92
CA LYS A 24 3.98 7.63 7.98
C LYS A 24 4.52 8.03 9.35
N LYS A 25 4.03 9.17 9.87
CA LYS A 25 4.44 9.70 11.18
C LYS A 25 3.95 8.83 12.34
N SER A 26 2.68 8.46 12.34
CA SER A 26 2.05 7.70 13.43
C SER A 26 2.64 6.30 13.59
N LEU A 27 3.08 5.67 12.49
CA LEU A 27 3.66 4.33 12.49
C LEU A 27 5.19 4.33 12.46
N ILE A 28 5.83 5.51 12.46
CA ILE A 28 7.28 5.67 12.30
C ILE A 28 7.78 4.84 11.09
N ALA A 29 7.02 4.88 9.99
CA ALA A 29 7.31 4.05 8.83
C ALA A 29 8.44 4.69 8.00
N ASP A 30 9.44 3.91 7.61
CA ASP A 30 10.51 4.36 6.72
C ASP A 30 9.94 4.80 5.36
N TYR A 31 9.00 4.00 4.83
CA TYR A 31 8.31 4.26 3.57
C TYR A 31 6.89 3.68 3.57
N ILE A 32 6.07 4.15 2.63
CA ILE A 32 4.70 3.66 2.40
C ILE A 32 4.61 3.04 1.01
N VAL A 33 3.92 1.91 0.89
CA VAL A 33 3.50 1.36 -0.41
C VAL A 33 2.03 1.67 -0.63
N LEU A 34 1.73 2.55 -1.58
CA LEU A 34 0.35 2.91 -1.95
C LEU A 34 -0.18 1.94 -3.01
N GLY A 35 -1.07 1.03 -2.58
CA GLY A 35 -1.74 0.07 -3.45
C GLY A 35 -3.10 0.52 -3.99
N GLY A 36 -3.83 -0.43 -4.59
CA GLY A 36 -5.18 -0.24 -5.08
C GLY A 36 -5.28 0.44 -6.45
N GLY A 37 -6.38 0.18 -7.17
CA GLY A 37 -6.55 0.62 -8.56
C GLY A 37 -6.61 2.15 -8.76
N ASN A 38 -6.85 2.93 -7.71
CA ASN A 38 -6.85 4.40 -7.76
C ASN A 38 -5.46 5.01 -7.54
N ALA A 39 -4.44 4.25 -7.10
CA ALA A 39 -3.09 4.78 -6.92
C ALA A 39 -2.47 5.34 -8.21
N LYS A 40 -2.96 4.89 -9.38
CA LYS A 40 -2.57 5.40 -10.70
C LYS A 40 -3.11 6.80 -11.01
N LYS A 41 -4.03 7.33 -10.20
CA LYS A 41 -4.62 8.67 -10.37
C LYS A 41 -3.86 9.77 -9.61
N LEU A 42 -2.81 9.39 -8.89
CA LEU A 42 -1.85 10.32 -8.33
C LEU A 42 -0.67 10.29 -9.29
N ASP A 43 -0.38 11.38 -9.97
CA ASP A 43 0.69 11.42 -10.98
C ASP A 43 2.06 11.36 -10.29
N GLU A 44 2.25 12.25 -9.31
CA GLU A 44 3.41 12.32 -8.44
C GLU A 44 3.10 11.73 -7.06
N LEU A 45 4.14 11.19 -6.42
CA LEU A 45 4.04 10.65 -5.06
C LEU A 45 5.00 11.39 -4.13
N PRO A 46 4.59 11.68 -2.87
CA PRO A 46 5.48 12.27 -1.88
C PRO A 46 6.72 11.41 -1.64
N GLN A 47 7.80 12.04 -1.16
CA GLN A 47 9.03 11.34 -0.83
C GLN A 47 8.80 10.20 0.18
N GLY A 48 9.33 9.02 -0.14
CA GLY A 48 9.15 7.81 0.67
C GLY A 48 7.74 7.22 0.59
N VAL A 49 7.01 7.51 -0.49
CA VAL A 49 5.81 6.78 -0.90
C VAL A 49 6.07 6.14 -2.26
N GLU A 50 5.84 4.83 -2.35
CA GLU A 50 6.02 4.05 -3.57
C GLU A 50 4.68 3.53 -4.09
N ARG A 51 4.52 3.47 -5.42
CA ARG A 51 3.32 2.90 -6.02
C ARG A 51 3.39 1.38 -5.99
N GLY A 52 2.45 0.76 -5.27
CA GLY A 52 2.29 -0.69 -5.26
C GLY A 52 1.79 -1.21 -6.61
N HIS A 53 2.41 -2.27 -7.12
CA HIS A 53 1.95 -2.93 -8.34
C HIS A 53 0.90 -4.00 -8.01
N ASN A 54 -0.19 -4.09 -8.78
CA ASN A 54 -1.28 -5.04 -8.53
C ASN A 54 -0.80 -6.51 -8.44
N ARG A 55 0.22 -6.87 -9.22
CA ARG A 55 0.92 -8.18 -9.16
C ARG A 55 1.40 -8.58 -7.76
N ASN A 56 1.62 -7.62 -6.86
CA ASN A 56 2.04 -7.89 -5.49
C ASN A 56 0.96 -8.66 -4.71
N ALA A 57 -0.30 -8.63 -5.14
CA ALA A 57 -1.36 -9.46 -4.53
C ALA A 57 -1.09 -10.96 -4.70
N PHE A 58 -0.67 -11.41 -5.90
CA PHE A 58 -0.34 -12.82 -6.16
C PHE A 58 0.91 -13.25 -5.37
N LEU A 59 1.93 -12.39 -5.33
CA LEU A 59 3.12 -12.64 -4.53
C LEU A 59 2.79 -12.72 -3.03
N GLY A 60 1.93 -11.83 -2.55
CA GLY A 60 1.42 -11.87 -1.17
C GLY A 60 0.69 -13.18 -0.86
N GLY A 61 -0.20 -13.62 -1.74
CA GLY A 61 -0.89 -14.91 -1.60
C GLY A 61 0.08 -16.10 -1.58
N THR A 62 1.12 -16.08 -2.39
CA THR A 62 2.17 -17.11 -2.36
C THR A 62 2.94 -17.09 -1.04
N ARG A 63 3.29 -15.89 -0.54
CA ARG A 63 4.04 -15.73 0.72
C ARG A 63 3.26 -16.23 1.93
N LEU A 64 1.94 -16.06 1.94
CA LEU A 64 1.08 -16.52 3.05
C LEU A 64 1.23 -18.03 3.34
N TRP A 65 1.45 -18.84 2.29
CA TRP A 65 1.58 -20.31 2.39
C TRP A 65 3.00 -20.81 2.17
N GLN A 66 3.98 -19.91 2.02
CA GLN A 66 5.34 -20.31 1.74
C GLN A 66 5.97 -20.94 2.97
N MET A 67 6.41 -22.19 2.84
CA MET A 67 7.11 -22.92 3.89
C MET A 67 8.62 -22.82 3.72
N ASP A 68 9.35 -22.70 4.81
CA ASP A 68 10.80 -22.85 4.81
C ASP A 68 11.14 -24.33 4.53
N PRO A 69 11.94 -24.63 3.49
CA PRO A 69 12.16 -26.01 3.06
C PRO A 69 12.98 -26.84 4.06
N ARG A 70 13.77 -26.19 4.93
CA ARG A 70 14.62 -26.87 5.92
C ARG A 70 13.86 -27.16 7.21
N THR A 71 13.04 -26.22 7.65
CA THR A 71 12.36 -26.30 8.95
C THR A 71 10.90 -26.72 8.86
N ARG A 72 10.30 -26.69 7.65
CA ARG A 72 8.87 -26.95 7.41
C ARG A 72 7.95 -26.04 8.23
N ARG A 73 8.42 -24.85 8.63
CA ARG A 73 7.62 -23.80 9.28
C ARG A 73 7.22 -22.74 8.24
N PRO A 74 6.18 -21.93 8.49
CA PRO A 74 5.88 -20.78 7.66
C PRO A 74 7.12 -19.89 7.52
N LYS A 75 7.51 -19.60 6.28
CA LYS A 75 8.70 -18.79 5.99
C LYS A 75 8.50 -17.33 6.38
N TRP A 76 7.27 -16.83 6.23
CA TRP A 76 6.91 -15.47 6.58
C TRP A 76 6.03 -15.50 7.82
N GLN A 77 6.44 -14.76 8.84
CA GLN A 77 5.57 -14.43 9.96
C GLN A 77 4.79 -13.18 9.59
N ILE A 78 3.50 -13.39 9.35
CA ILE A 78 2.54 -12.32 9.08
C ILE A 78 1.76 -12.23 10.39
N LEU A 79 2.18 -11.29 11.25
CA LEU A 79 1.66 -10.96 12.60
C LEU A 79 0.82 -12.05 13.29
#